data_AF-A0A938GJN2-F1
#
_entry.id   AF-A0A938GJN2-F1
#
_cell.length_a   1.000
_cell.length_b   1.000
_cell.length_c   1.000
_cell.angle_alpha   90.00
_cell.angle_beta   90.00
_cell.angle_gamma   90.00
#
_symmetry.space_group_name_H-M   'P 1'
#
loop_
_entity.id
_entity.type
_entity.pdbx_description
1 polymer ?
#
loop_
_entity_poly.entity_id
_entity_poly.type
_entity_poly.pdbx_seq_one_letter_code
_entity_poly.pdbx_strand_id
1 'polypeptide(L)'
;MRILDTIPLVGTKVGEDTFTEADAEVVRKIWEGSRGQDGSFLWHGLARGTDLFALAGTTGSPLTGRPFGIPLDWFKYFLVQDPKWDWTTMTPAVFEMLWKQSVEQWGTAFGADDPNLTRFRDRGGRVIIYHGLADQLIPAEGTIDYYKRVQQRMGGPERTAQFARLFLAPGVDHGFRGRGPTPTGQFEAVIRWVEEGKAPEMLLGERRDANNKVIGTRPLFRYPNVAKYKGRGSTDEAENFVSDVPTP
;
A
#
# COMPACT_ATOMS: atom_id res chain seq x y z
N MET A 1 -13.88 10.48 9.37
CA MET A 1 -12.41 10.42 9.54
C MET A 1 -11.90 11.83 9.31
N ARG A 2 -11.42 12.55 10.33
CA ARG A 2 -10.81 13.87 10.10
C ARG A 2 -9.60 13.62 9.20
N ILE A 3 -9.55 14.29 8.05
CA ILE A 3 -8.39 14.25 7.18
C ILE A 3 -7.20 14.71 8.03
N LEU A 4 -6.21 13.85 8.19
CA LEU A 4 -4.93 14.24 8.79
C LEU A 4 -4.29 15.21 7.80
N ASP A 5 -4.44 16.50 8.10
CA ASP A 5 -3.76 17.61 7.48
C ASP A 5 -2.59 18.00 8.39
N THR A 6 -1.44 18.32 7.81
CA THR A 6 -0.26 18.77 8.55
C THR A 6 -0.28 20.26 8.85
N ILE A 7 -1.06 21.06 8.12
CA ILE A 7 -1.14 22.52 8.32
C ILE A 7 -1.52 22.88 9.77
N PRO A 8 -2.52 22.23 10.41
CA PRO A 8 -2.86 22.53 11.80
C PRO A 8 -1.75 22.20 12.81
N LEU A 9 -0.70 21.47 12.42
CA LEU A 9 0.42 21.11 13.30
C LEU A 9 1.55 22.15 13.26
N VAL A 10 1.55 23.08 12.31
CA VAL A 10 2.57 24.13 12.22
C VAL A 10 2.60 24.96 13.50
N GLY A 11 3.80 25.13 14.07
CA GLY A 11 4.03 25.79 15.36
C GLY A 11 4.02 24.85 16.57
N THR A 12 3.62 23.58 16.39
CA THR A 12 3.64 22.58 17.48
C THR A 12 5.07 22.27 17.91
N LYS A 13 5.31 22.23 19.23
CA LYS A 13 6.59 21.80 19.81
C LYS A 13 6.71 20.28 19.81
N VAL A 14 7.83 19.76 19.30
CA VAL A 14 8.16 18.33 19.26
C VAL A 14 9.56 18.16 19.87
N GLY A 15 9.61 17.85 21.17
CA GLY A 15 10.86 17.94 21.93
C GLY A 15 11.35 19.39 21.98
N GLU A 16 12.60 19.62 21.59
CA GLU A 16 13.21 20.96 21.51
C GLU A 16 12.85 21.70 20.21
N ASP A 17 12.39 20.97 19.18
CA ASP A 17 12.11 21.50 17.86
C ASP A 17 10.67 22.02 17.72
N THR A 18 10.43 22.82 16.69
CA THR A 18 9.10 23.30 16.29
C THR A 18 8.78 22.75 14.91
N PHE A 19 7.61 22.12 14.76
CA PHE A 19 7.09 21.69 13.47
C PHE A 19 6.78 22.90 12.59
N THR A 20 7.41 22.98 11.43
CA THR A 20 7.39 24.14 10.53
C THR A 20 6.50 23.92 9.30
N GLU A 21 6.27 24.98 8.52
CA GLU A 21 5.64 24.87 7.20
C GLU A 21 6.47 23.99 6.25
N ALA A 22 7.80 23.98 6.38
CA ALA A 22 8.67 23.12 5.59
C ALA A 22 8.47 21.64 5.93
N ASP A 23 8.28 21.31 7.21
CA ASP A 23 7.95 19.94 7.64
C ASP A 23 6.58 19.51 7.12
N ALA A 24 5.59 20.40 7.18
CA ALA A 24 4.26 20.15 6.63
C ALA A 24 4.31 19.84 5.13
N GLU A 25 5.11 20.60 4.38
CA GLU A 25 5.31 20.44 2.94
C GLU A 25 6.03 19.14 2.58
N VAL A 26 7.06 18.73 3.35
CA VAL A 26 7.73 17.44 3.16
C VAL A 26 6.75 16.28 3.35
N VAL A 27 5.96 16.31 4.43
CA VAL A 27 4.96 15.26 4.70
C VAL A 27 3.88 15.23 3.60
N ARG A 28 3.44 16.40 3.12
CA ARG A 28 2.50 16.49 2.00
C ARG A 28 3.04 15.79 0.76
N LYS A 29 4.30 16.05 0.37
CA LYS A 29 4.95 15.39 -0.78
C LYS A 29 5.04 13.87 -0.60
N ILE A 30 5.35 13.39 0.61
CA ILE A 30 5.41 11.95 0.90
C ILE A 30 4.04 11.29 0.72
N TRP A 31 2.95 11.93 1.15
CA TRP A 31 1.59 11.41 0.99
C TRP A 31 1.05 11.52 -0.44
N GLU A 32 1.46 12.54 -1.18
CA GLU A 32 1.05 12.69 -2.58
C GLU A 32 1.76 11.68 -3.49
N GLY A 33 3.02 11.37 -3.20
CA GLY A 33 3.88 10.54 -4.02
C GLY A 33 4.50 11.31 -5.18
N SER A 34 5.24 10.58 -6.02
CA SER A 34 6.03 11.16 -7.10
C SER A 34 5.16 11.86 -8.16
N ARG A 35 5.62 13.03 -8.59
CA ARG A 35 5.04 13.83 -9.69
C ARG A 35 6.12 14.22 -10.69
N GLY A 36 5.72 14.36 -11.96
CA GLY A 36 6.54 14.96 -13.00
C GLY A 36 6.72 16.45 -12.76
N GLN A 37 7.63 17.08 -13.49
CA GLN A 37 7.88 18.52 -13.38
C GLN A 37 6.68 19.38 -13.74
N ASP A 38 5.80 18.88 -14.60
CA ASP A 38 4.52 19.51 -14.97
C ASP A 38 3.37 19.20 -13.98
N GLY A 39 3.67 18.46 -12.90
CA GLY A 39 2.69 17.99 -11.94
C GLY A 39 1.98 16.70 -12.34
N SER A 40 2.35 16.06 -13.45
CA SER A 40 1.77 14.79 -13.87
C SER A 40 1.95 13.71 -12.80
N PHE A 41 0.96 12.83 -12.65
CA PHE A 41 1.08 11.67 -11.76
C PHE A 41 2.18 10.73 -12.25
N LEU A 42 3.09 10.31 -11.36
CA LEU A 42 4.05 9.23 -11.64
C LEU A 42 3.78 8.00 -10.77
N TRP A 43 3.66 8.18 -9.46
CA TRP A 43 3.32 7.09 -8.53
C TRP A 43 2.65 7.58 -7.25
N HIS A 44 1.99 6.67 -6.57
CA HIS A 44 1.28 6.95 -5.31
C HIS A 44 2.24 7.18 -4.14
N GLY A 45 1.82 8.01 -3.18
CA GLY A 45 2.52 8.25 -1.93
C GLY A 45 2.13 7.28 -0.82
N LEU A 46 2.83 7.34 0.31
CA LEU A 46 2.53 6.51 1.47
C LEU A 46 1.16 6.89 2.05
N ALA A 47 0.39 5.87 2.44
CA ALA A 47 -0.92 6.08 3.04
C ALA A 47 -0.78 6.79 4.40
N ARG A 48 -1.77 7.62 4.76
CA ARG A 48 -1.79 8.29 6.07
C ARG A 48 -1.87 7.27 7.19
N GLY A 49 -1.05 7.46 8.23
CA GLY A 49 -0.91 6.51 9.34
C GLY A 49 0.21 5.48 9.16
N THR A 50 0.88 5.49 8.00
CA THR A 50 2.09 4.71 7.73
C THR A 50 3.31 5.32 8.39
N ASP A 51 4.25 4.49 8.84
CA ASP A 51 5.59 4.94 9.24
C ASP A 51 6.35 5.46 8.01
N LEU A 52 6.78 6.72 8.04
CA LEU A 52 7.41 7.35 6.87
C LEU A 52 8.92 7.04 6.76
N PHE A 53 9.54 6.51 7.81
CA PHE A 53 10.99 6.47 7.95
C PHE A 53 11.68 5.48 7.01
N ALA A 54 10.95 4.47 6.54
CA ALA A 54 11.51 3.47 5.64
C ALA A 54 11.88 4.05 4.26
N LEU A 55 11.02 4.90 3.69
CA LEU A 55 11.25 5.53 2.37
C LEU A 55 11.64 7.01 2.44
N ALA A 56 11.30 7.72 3.53
CA ALA A 56 11.60 9.13 3.75
C ALA A 56 12.48 9.35 4.99
N GLY A 57 13.34 8.38 5.31
CA GLY A 57 14.22 8.44 6.47
C GLY A 57 15.34 9.48 6.34
N THR A 58 15.82 9.95 7.48
CA THR A 58 16.98 10.82 7.61
C THR A 58 17.99 10.24 8.61
N THR A 59 19.23 10.74 8.60
CA THR A 59 20.29 10.30 9.52
C THR A 59 21.33 11.41 9.76
N GLY A 60 22.11 11.29 10.83
CA GLY A 60 23.20 12.21 11.16
C GLY A 60 22.78 13.46 11.95
N SER A 61 23.78 14.31 12.24
CA SER A 61 23.60 15.65 12.80
C SER A 61 24.63 16.58 12.14
N PRO A 62 24.22 17.49 11.21
CA PRO A 62 22.85 17.76 10.80
C PRO A 62 22.20 16.59 10.04
N LEU A 63 20.87 16.56 10.02
CA LEU A 63 20.11 15.52 9.34
C LEU A 63 20.34 15.57 7.82
N THR A 64 20.53 14.41 7.22
CA THR A 64 20.63 14.19 5.78
C THR A 64 19.70 13.07 5.34
N GLY A 65 19.27 13.08 4.07
CA GLY A 65 18.41 12.04 3.53
C GLY A 65 19.08 10.66 3.57
N ARG A 66 18.36 9.65 4.03
CA ARG A 66 18.79 8.25 4.06
C ARG A 66 17.94 7.45 3.07
N PRO A 67 18.31 7.40 1.79
CA PRO A 67 17.55 6.69 0.77
C PRO A 67 17.47 5.19 1.07
N PHE A 68 16.37 4.57 0.64
CA PHE A 68 16.19 3.12 0.73
C PHE A 68 17.07 2.43 -0.32
N GLY A 69 17.78 1.36 0.06
CA GLY A 69 18.81 0.74 -0.78
C GLY A 69 18.29 0.13 -2.09
N ILE A 70 17.11 -0.51 -2.06
CA ILE A 70 16.54 -1.20 -3.24
C ILE A 70 16.34 -0.25 -4.45
N PRO A 71 15.64 0.90 -4.33
CA PRO A 71 15.51 1.82 -5.45
C PRO A 71 16.85 2.44 -5.85
N LEU A 72 17.78 2.65 -4.93
CA LEU A 72 19.12 3.12 -5.30
C LEU A 72 19.88 2.12 -6.17
N ASP A 73 19.84 0.84 -5.82
CA ASP A 73 20.45 -0.23 -6.61
C ASP A 73 19.78 -0.35 -7.98
N TRP A 74 18.45 -0.15 -8.05
CA TRP A 74 17.74 -0.07 -9.32
C TRP A 74 18.28 1.07 -10.21
N PHE A 75 18.40 2.29 -9.67
CA PHE A 75 18.99 3.41 -10.40
C PHE A 75 20.44 3.13 -10.83
N LYS A 76 21.28 2.61 -9.94
CA LYS A 76 22.70 2.37 -10.22
C LYS A 76 22.94 1.29 -11.26
N TYR A 77 22.28 0.15 -11.12
CA TYR A 77 22.63 -1.04 -11.90
C TYR A 77 21.74 -1.25 -13.13
N PHE A 78 20.47 -0.81 -13.10
CA PHE A 78 19.56 -1.02 -14.23
C PHE A 78 19.44 0.20 -15.14
N LEU A 79 19.52 1.42 -14.58
CA LEU A 79 19.22 2.64 -15.32
C LEU A 79 20.47 3.43 -15.71
N VAL A 80 21.25 3.88 -14.72
CA VAL A 80 22.49 4.63 -14.93
C VAL A 80 23.63 3.70 -15.36
N GLN A 81 23.60 2.44 -14.89
CA GLN A 81 24.61 1.41 -15.16
C GLN A 81 26.02 1.82 -14.69
N ASP A 82 26.10 2.55 -13.59
CA ASP A 82 27.35 2.93 -12.93
C ASP A 82 27.27 2.61 -11.42
N PRO A 83 28.03 1.61 -10.91
CA PRO A 83 28.06 1.28 -9.48
C PRO A 83 28.55 2.43 -8.59
N LYS A 84 29.30 3.38 -9.16
CA LYS A 84 29.86 4.53 -8.46
C LYS A 84 28.97 5.77 -8.55
N TRP A 85 27.81 5.69 -9.21
CA TRP A 85 26.91 6.82 -9.34
C TRP A 85 26.52 7.38 -7.97
N ASP A 86 26.67 8.70 -7.83
CA ASP A 86 26.32 9.45 -6.62
C ASP A 86 24.86 9.90 -6.71
N TRP A 87 24.02 9.34 -5.84
CA TRP A 87 22.60 9.62 -5.80
C TRP A 87 22.28 11.07 -5.43
N THR A 88 23.20 11.78 -4.78
CA THR A 88 22.99 13.19 -4.41
C THR A 88 22.98 14.12 -5.63
N THR A 89 23.40 13.63 -6.79
CA THR A 89 23.29 14.33 -8.08
C THR A 89 21.87 14.29 -8.68
N MET A 90 20.94 13.55 -8.04
CA MET A 90 19.56 13.43 -8.51
C MET A 90 18.80 14.75 -8.36
N THR A 91 18.46 15.35 -9.50
CA THR A 91 17.50 16.47 -9.57
C THR A 91 16.10 15.95 -9.91
N PRO A 92 15.02 16.73 -9.69
CA PRO A 92 13.67 16.33 -10.13
C PRO A 92 13.59 15.97 -11.61
N ALA A 93 14.31 16.70 -12.47
CA ALA A 93 14.37 16.42 -13.91
C ALA A 93 15.05 15.08 -14.22
N VAL A 94 16.17 14.79 -13.55
CA VAL A 94 16.88 13.51 -13.69
C VAL A 94 16.03 12.36 -13.17
N PHE A 95 15.34 12.54 -12.03
CA PHE A 95 14.43 11.53 -11.49
C PHE A 95 13.30 11.20 -12.49
N GLU A 96 12.65 12.22 -13.06
CA GLU A 96 11.58 12.01 -14.03
C GLU A 96 12.08 11.29 -15.30
N MET A 97 13.26 11.67 -15.81
CA MET A 97 13.90 11.01 -16.94
C MET A 97 14.19 9.53 -16.64
N LEU A 98 14.81 9.24 -15.50
CA LEU A 98 15.14 7.87 -15.09
C LEU A 98 13.89 7.03 -14.79
N TRP A 99 12.83 7.64 -14.25
CA TRP A 99 11.54 6.99 -14.09
C TRP A 99 10.94 6.56 -15.44
N LYS A 100 10.92 7.47 -16.43
CA LYS A 100 10.44 7.16 -17.79
C LYS A 100 11.27 6.05 -18.41
N GLN A 101 12.61 6.15 -18.34
CA GLN A 101 13.52 5.10 -18.78
C GLN A 101 13.20 3.74 -18.13
N SER A 102 12.92 3.73 -16.82
CA SER A 102 12.57 2.51 -16.07
C SER A 102 11.32 1.84 -16.63
N VAL A 103 10.26 2.62 -16.88
CA VAL A 103 9.01 2.09 -17.42
C VAL A 103 9.21 1.59 -18.84
N GLU A 104 9.88 2.37 -19.69
CA GLU A 104 10.10 2.03 -21.11
C GLU A 104 10.96 0.77 -21.29
N GLN A 105 12.06 0.65 -20.53
CA GLN A 105 12.99 -0.47 -20.69
C GLN A 105 12.55 -1.72 -19.93
N TRP A 106 11.98 -1.55 -18.74
CA TRP A 106 11.78 -2.66 -17.79
C TRP A 106 10.32 -2.94 -17.45
N GLY A 107 9.37 -2.07 -17.81
CA GLY A 107 7.96 -2.22 -17.46
C GLY A 107 7.36 -3.55 -17.90
N THR A 108 7.67 -4.01 -19.11
CA THR A 108 7.16 -5.30 -19.63
C THR A 108 7.71 -6.50 -18.85
N ALA A 109 8.95 -6.44 -18.38
CA ALA A 109 9.61 -7.57 -17.71
C ALA A 109 9.38 -7.59 -16.19
N PHE A 110 9.32 -6.42 -15.55
CA PHE A 110 9.31 -6.27 -14.09
C PHE A 110 8.07 -5.58 -13.53
N GLY A 111 7.30 -4.85 -14.35
CA GLY A 111 6.16 -4.06 -13.87
C GLY A 111 5.02 -4.91 -13.30
N ALA A 112 4.78 -6.08 -13.89
CA ALA A 112 3.74 -7.03 -13.46
C ALA A 112 2.34 -6.40 -13.26
N ASP A 113 1.99 -5.42 -14.10
CA ASP A 113 0.83 -4.54 -13.93
C ASP A 113 -0.22 -4.66 -15.06
N ASP A 114 -0.12 -5.70 -15.91
CA ASP A 114 -1.10 -5.98 -16.97
C ASP A 114 -2.48 -6.30 -16.38
N PRO A 115 -3.50 -5.45 -16.60
CA PRO A 115 -4.83 -5.68 -16.04
C PRO A 115 -5.62 -6.78 -16.78
N ASN A 116 -5.11 -7.30 -17.90
CA ASN A 116 -5.79 -8.31 -18.71
C ASN A 116 -5.54 -9.74 -18.19
N LEU A 117 -6.33 -10.13 -17.21
CA LEU A 117 -6.27 -11.47 -16.61
C LEU A 117 -7.12 -12.52 -17.35
N THR A 118 -7.48 -12.30 -18.61
CA THR A 118 -8.36 -13.19 -19.40
C THR A 118 -7.85 -14.63 -19.42
N ARG A 119 -6.57 -14.83 -19.78
CA ARG A 119 -5.98 -16.18 -19.86
C ARG A 119 -5.94 -16.88 -18.49
N PHE A 120 -5.73 -16.12 -17.41
CA PHE A 120 -5.75 -16.66 -16.06
C PHE A 120 -7.16 -17.11 -15.66
N ARG A 121 -8.16 -16.24 -15.88
CA ARG A 121 -9.58 -16.52 -15.63
C ARG A 121 -10.07 -17.73 -16.42
N ASP A 122 -9.81 -17.79 -17.72
CA ASP A 122 -10.34 -18.81 -18.62
C ASP A 122 -9.75 -20.19 -18.37
N ARG A 123 -8.61 -20.25 -17.66
CA ARG A 123 -8.01 -21.50 -17.15
C ARG A 123 -8.51 -21.89 -15.76
N GLY A 124 -9.55 -21.22 -15.25
CA GLY A 124 -10.10 -21.47 -13.92
C GLY A 124 -9.30 -20.86 -12.77
N GLY A 125 -8.32 -20.00 -13.06
CA GLY A 125 -7.48 -19.36 -12.04
C GLY A 125 -8.29 -18.55 -11.04
N ARG A 126 -7.86 -18.57 -9.77
CA ARG A 126 -8.39 -17.77 -8.67
C ARG A 126 -7.26 -17.06 -7.94
N VAL A 127 -7.42 -15.77 -7.66
CA VAL A 127 -6.41 -14.98 -6.97
C VAL A 127 -7.02 -14.17 -5.83
N ILE A 128 -6.38 -14.28 -4.67
CA ILE A 128 -6.60 -13.40 -3.53
C ILE A 128 -5.43 -12.42 -3.52
N ILE A 129 -5.75 -11.13 -3.61
CA ILE A 129 -4.81 -10.03 -3.48
C ILE A 129 -5.00 -9.44 -2.08
N TYR A 130 -3.90 -9.19 -1.40
CA TYR A 130 -3.90 -8.63 -0.07
C TYR A 130 -2.89 -7.48 0.02
N HIS A 131 -3.24 -6.42 0.75
CA HIS A 131 -2.31 -5.35 1.06
C HIS A 131 -2.59 -4.73 2.44
N GLY A 132 -1.53 -4.48 3.21
CA GLY A 132 -1.61 -3.69 4.45
C GLY A 132 -1.73 -2.19 4.17
N LEU A 133 -2.70 -1.51 4.79
CA LEU A 133 -2.91 -0.06 4.55
C LEU A 133 -1.88 0.83 5.26
N ALA A 134 -1.01 0.25 6.09
CA ALA A 134 0.12 0.95 6.72
C ALA A 134 1.47 0.44 6.17
N ASP A 135 1.49 -0.16 4.98
CA ASP A 135 2.72 -0.62 4.33
C ASP A 135 3.67 0.56 4.05
N GLN A 136 4.80 0.54 4.74
CA GLN A 136 5.84 1.56 4.73
C GLN A 136 6.83 1.43 3.58
N LEU A 137 6.73 0.39 2.75
CA LEU A 137 7.62 0.13 1.62
C LEU A 137 6.89 0.19 0.27
N ILE A 138 5.62 -0.22 0.23
CA ILE A 138 4.82 -0.26 -0.99
C ILE A 138 3.51 0.51 -0.75
N PRO A 139 3.26 1.61 -1.48
CA PRO A 139 2.00 2.34 -1.40
C PRO A 139 0.78 1.47 -1.73
N ALA A 140 -0.10 1.24 -0.75
CA ALA A 140 -1.31 0.42 -0.94
C ALA A 140 -2.23 0.94 -2.06
N GLU A 141 -2.25 2.25 -2.31
CA GLU A 141 -3.06 2.84 -3.38
C GLU A 141 -2.64 2.31 -4.77
N GLY A 142 -1.37 1.94 -4.98
CA GLY A 142 -0.94 1.31 -6.24
C GLY A 142 -1.59 -0.06 -6.48
N THR A 143 -1.81 -0.83 -5.41
CA THR A 143 -2.57 -2.10 -5.51
C THR A 143 -4.05 -1.86 -5.76
N ILE A 144 -4.62 -0.83 -5.14
CA ILE A 144 -6.01 -0.43 -5.35
C ILE A 144 -6.21 0.05 -6.80
N ASP A 145 -5.32 0.88 -7.32
CA ASP A 145 -5.33 1.33 -8.72
C ASP A 145 -5.25 0.15 -9.68
N TYR A 146 -4.27 -0.74 -9.50
CA TYR A 146 -4.15 -1.94 -10.33
C TYR A 146 -5.44 -2.78 -10.31
N TYR A 147 -6.00 -3.03 -9.13
CA TYR A 147 -7.24 -3.80 -9.02
C TYR A 147 -8.43 -3.10 -9.71
N LYS A 148 -8.54 -1.77 -9.63
CA LYS A 148 -9.54 -0.99 -10.38
C LYS A 148 -9.32 -1.12 -11.88
N ARG A 149 -8.08 -1.06 -12.39
CA ARG A 149 -7.76 -1.28 -13.80
C ARG A 149 -8.12 -2.70 -14.26
N VAL A 150 -7.85 -3.72 -13.44
CA VAL A 150 -8.32 -5.09 -13.68
C VAL A 150 -9.85 -5.12 -13.77
N GLN A 151 -10.56 -4.49 -12.82
CA GLN A 151 -12.03 -4.44 -12.86
C GLN A 151 -12.55 -3.79 -14.14
N GLN A 152 -11.97 -2.67 -14.56
CA GLN A 152 -12.32 -2.01 -15.82
C GLN A 152 -12.06 -2.92 -17.03
N ARG A 153 -10.90 -3.58 -17.08
CA ARG A 153 -10.50 -4.45 -18.19
C ARG A 153 -11.30 -5.75 -18.27
N MET A 154 -11.72 -6.28 -17.12
CA MET A 154 -12.30 -7.62 -16.99
C MET A 154 -13.84 -7.62 -16.90
N GLY A 155 -14.48 -6.49 -17.24
CA GLY A 155 -15.93 -6.40 -17.41
C GLY A 155 -16.69 -6.01 -16.14
N GLY A 156 -16.02 -5.32 -15.22
CA GLY A 156 -16.58 -4.70 -14.02
C GLY A 156 -16.25 -5.44 -12.71
N PRO A 157 -16.58 -4.82 -11.56
CA PRO A 157 -16.33 -5.39 -10.23
C PRO A 157 -16.90 -6.79 -10.03
N GLU A 158 -18.16 -7.02 -10.43
CA GLU A 158 -18.84 -8.30 -10.21
C GLU A 158 -18.25 -9.43 -11.06
N ARG A 159 -17.87 -9.17 -12.33
CA ARG A 159 -17.18 -10.17 -13.16
C ARG A 159 -15.79 -10.48 -12.65
N THR A 160 -15.09 -9.47 -12.15
CA THR A 160 -13.74 -9.63 -11.60
C THR A 160 -13.77 -10.43 -10.29
N ALA A 161 -14.74 -10.15 -9.41
CA ALA A 161 -14.91 -10.83 -8.13
C ALA A 161 -15.16 -12.35 -8.23
N GLN A 162 -15.48 -12.86 -9.43
CA GLN A 162 -15.60 -14.29 -9.71
C GLN A 162 -14.25 -15.03 -9.76
N PHE A 163 -13.14 -14.31 -9.96
CA PHE A 163 -11.81 -14.92 -10.06
C PHE A 163 -10.67 -14.14 -9.38
N ALA A 164 -10.85 -12.86 -9.08
CA ALA A 164 -9.87 -12.03 -8.38
C ALA A 164 -10.57 -11.23 -7.27
N ARG A 165 -10.04 -11.28 -6.04
CA ARG A 165 -10.57 -10.55 -4.89
C ARG A 165 -9.46 -9.83 -4.13
N LEU A 166 -9.66 -8.54 -3.85
CA LEU A 166 -8.75 -7.72 -3.05
C LEU A 166 -9.25 -7.57 -1.61
N PHE A 167 -8.35 -7.73 -0.64
CA PHE A 167 -8.58 -7.48 0.78
C PHE A 167 -7.54 -6.49 1.31
N LEU A 168 -8.01 -5.43 1.98
CA LEU A 168 -7.15 -4.40 2.56
C LEU A 168 -7.18 -4.51 4.08
N ALA A 169 -6.01 -4.53 4.74
CA ALA A 169 -5.93 -4.59 6.19
C ALA A 169 -5.48 -3.26 6.80
N PRO A 170 -6.38 -2.54 7.51
CA PRO A 170 -6.03 -1.35 8.26
C PRO A 170 -4.95 -1.63 9.33
N GLY A 171 -3.91 -0.79 9.37
CA GLY A 171 -2.86 -0.85 10.39
C GLY A 171 -1.85 -2.00 10.25
N VAL A 172 -1.95 -2.79 9.17
CA VAL A 172 -0.92 -3.78 8.83
C VAL A 172 0.13 -3.12 7.96
N ASP A 173 1.38 -3.34 8.33
CA ASP A 173 2.59 -2.84 7.70
C ASP A 173 2.98 -3.74 6.50
N HIS A 174 4.20 -3.58 5.98
CA HIS A 174 4.71 -4.42 4.91
C HIS A 174 4.64 -5.92 5.22
N GLY A 175 4.06 -6.68 4.29
CA GLY A 175 3.79 -8.10 4.43
C GLY A 175 2.66 -8.37 5.42
N PHE A 176 2.97 -8.97 6.57
CA PHE A 176 1.99 -9.49 7.53
C PHE A 176 2.21 -8.95 8.96
N ARG A 177 2.90 -7.80 9.09
CA ARG A 177 3.37 -7.22 10.35
C ARG A 177 2.47 -6.07 10.83
N GLY A 178 2.88 -5.38 11.88
CA GLY A 178 2.23 -4.16 12.32
C GLY A 178 1.29 -4.32 13.49
N ARG A 179 0.52 -3.24 13.74
CA ARG A 179 -0.42 -3.16 14.87
C ARG A 179 -1.83 -3.61 14.49
N GLY A 180 -2.11 -3.71 13.20
CA GLY A 180 -3.41 -4.10 12.66
C GLY A 180 -3.65 -5.61 12.70
N PRO A 181 -4.91 -6.02 12.48
CA PRO A 181 -5.27 -7.43 12.33
C PRO A 181 -4.82 -7.96 10.96
N THR A 182 -3.85 -8.86 10.97
CA THR A 182 -3.27 -9.50 9.77
C THR A 182 -4.13 -10.66 9.30
N PRO A 183 -4.43 -10.81 7.99
CA PRO A 183 -5.23 -11.93 7.50
C PRO A 183 -4.60 -13.28 7.86
N THR A 184 -5.45 -14.20 8.31
CA THR A 184 -5.14 -15.60 8.51
C THR A 184 -6.04 -16.45 7.61
N GLY A 185 -5.55 -17.63 7.21
CA GLY A 185 -6.34 -18.57 6.42
C GLY A 185 -6.50 -18.26 4.93
N GLN A 186 -5.76 -17.27 4.39
CA GLN A 186 -5.85 -16.87 2.98
C GLN A 186 -5.43 -17.98 2.01
N PHE A 187 -4.51 -18.85 2.43
CA PHE A 187 -4.07 -19.99 1.63
C PHE A 187 -5.18 -21.05 1.54
N GLU A 188 -5.78 -21.39 2.67
CA GLU A 188 -6.94 -22.26 2.74
C GLU A 188 -8.13 -21.67 1.97
N ALA A 189 -8.34 -20.35 2.05
CA ALA A 189 -9.39 -19.67 1.31
C ALA A 189 -9.22 -19.79 -0.21
N VAL A 190 -8.00 -19.69 -0.75
CA VAL A 190 -7.78 -19.88 -2.19
C VAL A 190 -7.95 -21.34 -2.59
N ILE A 191 -7.53 -22.30 -1.76
CA ILE A 191 -7.76 -23.74 -1.99
C ILE A 191 -9.27 -24.01 -2.10
N ARG A 192 -10.05 -23.59 -1.10
CA ARG A 192 -11.51 -23.80 -1.10
C ARG A 192 -12.21 -23.09 -2.25
N TRP A 193 -11.69 -21.94 -2.69
CA TRP A 193 -12.22 -21.27 -3.86
C TRP A 193 -11.97 -22.06 -5.15
N VAL A 194 -10.77 -22.62 -5.31
CA VAL A 194 -10.39 -23.43 -6.48
C VAL A 194 -11.12 -24.77 -6.48
N GLU A 195 -11.14 -25.49 -5.36
CA GLU A 195 -11.59 -26.87 -5.27
C GLU A 195 -13.09 -27.00 -4.97
N GLU A 196 -13.66 -26.12 -4.14
CA GLU A 196 -15.07 -26.19 -3.72
C GLU A 196 -15.94 -25.11 -4.37
N GLY A 197 -15.36 -24.20 -5.16
CA GLY A 197 -16.06 -23.03 -5.70
C GLY A 197 -16.47 -22.01 -4.64
N LYS A 198 -15.93 -22.09 -3.41
CA LYS A 198 -16.31 -21.24 -2.28
C LYS A 198 -15.39 -20.05 -2.15
N ALA A 199 -15.74 -18.98 -2.86
CA ALA A 199 -15.00 -17.74 -2.85
C ALA A 199 -15.13 -17.00 -1.49
N PRO A 200 -14.03 -16.45 -0.92
CA PRO A 200 -14.08 -15.78 0.38
C PRO A 200 -14.72 -14.40 0.28
N GLU A 201 -15.86 -14.16 0.93
CA GLU A 201 -16.45 -12.80 1.04
C GLU A 201 -15.72 -11.94 2.08
N MET A 202 -14.99 -12.58 2.99
CA MET A 202 -14.11 -11.98 3.98
C MET A 202 -12.90 -12.87 4.26
N LEU A 203 -11.84 -12.28 4.79
CA LEU A 203 -10.74 -12.97 5.47
C LEU A 203 -10.76 -12.57 6.96
N LEU A 204 -10.49 -13.51 7.86
CA LEU A 204 -10.34 -13.17 9.27
C LEU A 204 -8.95 -12.55 9.46
N GLY A 205 -8.90 -11.34 10.01
CA GLY A 205 -7.67 -10.71 10.45
C GLY A 205 -7.48 -10.90 11.94
N GLU A 206 -6.25 -11.13 12.38
CA GLU A 206 -5.88 -11.32 13.77
C GLU A 206 -4.75 -10.39 14.19
N ARG A 207 -4.91 -9.79 15.37
CA ARG A 207 -3.86 -9.07 16.08
C ARG A 207 -3.33 -10.00 17.17
N ARG A 208 -2.01 -10.17 17.21
CA ARG A 208 -1.34 -11.07 18.15
C ARG A 208 -0.35 -10.31 19.03
N ASP A 209 -0.19 -10.75 20.27
CA ASP A 209 0.83 -10.23 21.19
C ASP A 209 2.21 -10.85 20.92
N ALA A 210 3.21 -10.45 21.70
CA ALA A 210 4.58 -10.97 21.59
C ALA A 210 4.70 -12.48 21.86
N ASN A 211 3.73 -13.09 22.55
CA ASN A 211 3.65 -14.52 22.81
C ASN A 211 2.81 -15.26 21.76
N ASN A 212 2.50 -14.60 20.64
CA ASN A 212 1.67 -15.11 19.56
C ASN A 212 0.21 -15.42 19.98
N LYS A 213 -0.28 -14.90 21.11
CA LYS A 213 -1.68 -15.04 21.53
C LYS A 213 -2.55 -14.06 20.74
N VAL A 214 -3.71 -14.52 20.26
CA VAL A 214 -4.71 -13.64 19.64
C VAL A 214 -5.27 -12.70 20.70
N ILE A 215 -5.15 -11.39 20.46
CA ILE A 215 -5.63 -10.31 21.34
C ILE A 215 -6.66 -9.42 20.67
N GLY A 216 -7.02 -9.70 19.42
CA GLY A 216 -8.12 -9.07 18.74
C GLY A 216 -8.31 -9.63 17.34
N THR A 217 -9.53 -9.56 16.83
CA THR A 217 -9.91 -10.06 15.51
C THR A 217 -10.70 -9.01 14.74
N ARG A 218 -10.62 -9.07 13.40
CA ARG A 218 -11.40 -8.19 12.53
C ARG A 218 -11.73 -8.89 11.21
N PRO A 219 -12.96 -8.80 10.68
CA PRO A 219 -13.22 -9.29 9.34
C PRO A 219 -12.64 -8.28 8.34
N LEU A 220 -11.83 -8.77 7.40
CA LEU A 220 -11.38 -8.03 6.24
C LEU A 220 -12.34 -8.37 5.10
N PHE A 221 -13.25 -7.45 4.78
CA PHE A 221 -14.22 -7.66 3.70
C PHE A 221 -13.58 -7.45 2.33
N ARG A 222 -14.16 -8.06 1.29
CA ARG A 222 -13.73 -7.82 -0.09
C ARG A 222 -13.85 -6.34 -0.44
N TYR A 223 -12.82 -5.78 -1.08
CA TYR A 223 -12.84 -4.42 -1.61
C TYR A 223 -14.07 -4.20 -2.54
N PRO A 224 -14.77 -3.06 -2.45
CA PRO A 224 -14.43 -1.84 -1.69
C PRO A 224 -14.91 -1.81 -0.23
N ASN A 225 -15.46 -2.91 0.27
CA ASN A 225 -16.12 -2.91 1.57
C ASN A 225 -15.09 -2.89 2.71
N VAL A 226 -15.46 -2.24 3.82
CA VAL A 226 -14.67 -2.11 5.03
C VAL A 226 -15.44 -2.64 6.24
N ALA A 227 -14.72 -2.90 7.33
CA ALA A 227 -15.32 -3.29 8.60
C ALA A 227 -15.82 -2.06 9.37
N LYS A 228 -17.14 -1.95 9.53
CA LYS A 228 -17.79 -0.93 10.36
C LYS A 228 -18.20 -1.54 11.70
N TYR A 229 -17.81 -0.90 12.79
CA TYR A 229 -18.22 -1.33 14.13
C TYR A 229 -19.74 -1.18 14.30
N LYS A 230 -20.40 -2.19 14.87
CA LYS A 230 -21.84 -2.17 15.14
C LYS A 230 -22.26 -1.17 16.23
N GLY A 231 -21.31 -0.56 16.94
CA GLY A 231 -21.56 0.36 18.05
C GLY A 231 -21.77 -0.34 19.40
N ARG A 232 -21.73 -1.67 19.44
CA ARG A 232 -21.91 -2.50 20.64
C ARG A 232 -21.02 -3.74 20.60
N GLY A 233 -20.66 -4.25 21.77
CA GLY A 233 -19.75 -5.39 21.95
C GLY A 233 -18.29 -4.97 22.14
N SER A 234 -17.37 -5.93 22.15
CA SER A 234 -15.94 -5.65 22.16
C SER A 234 -15.47 -5.28 20.75
N THR A 235 -14.62 -4.25 20.64
CA THR A 235 -13.94 -3.94 19.38
C THR A 235 -12.83 -4.93 19.04
N ASP A 236 -12.45 -5.80 19.97
CA ASP A 236 -11.47 -6.87 19.72
C ASP A 236 -12.11 -8.13 19.12
N GLU A 237 -13.43 -8.14 18.89
CA GLU A 237 -14.16 -9.30 18.37
C GLU A 237 -14.73 -9.03 16.97
N ALA A 238 -14.37 -9.88 16.01
CA ALA A 238 -14.72 -9.72 14.59
C ALA A 238 -16.24 -9.73 14.35
N GLU A 239 -17.00 -10.48 15.14
CA GLU A 239 -18.46 -10.56 15.05
C GLU A 239 -19.15 -9.23 15.35
N ASN A 240 -18.48 -8.27 16.00
CA ASN A 240 -19.04 -6.95 16.30
C ASN A 240 -18.87 -5.95 15.16
N PHE A 241 -18.46 -6.43 13.97
CA PHE A 241 -18.31 -5.63 12.76
C PHE A 241 -19.28 -6.08 11.66
N VAL A 242 -19.63 -5.16 10.79
CA VAL A 242 -20.40 -5.41 9.57
C VAL A 242 -19.68 -4.86 8.36
N SER A 243 -19.96 -5.45 7.20
CA SER A 243 -19.51 -4.92 5.93
C SER A 243 -20.21 -3.58 5.65
N ASP A 244 -19.43 -2.58 5.28
CA ASP A 244 -19.92 -1.26 4.88
C ASP A 244 -19.18 -0.80 3.62
N VAL A 245 -19.87 -0.09 2.72
CA VAL A 245 -19.21 0.57 1.60
C VAL A 245 -18.82 1.97 2.08
N PRO A 246 -17.53 2.35 2.08
CA PRO A 246 -17.13 3.69 2.46
C PRO A 246 -17.87 4.74 1.62
N THR A 247 -18.53 5.70 2.27
CA THR A 247 -19.00 6.92 1.60
C THR A 247 -17.79 7.76 1.19
N PRO A 248 -17.79 8.35 -0.03
CA PRO A 248 -16.78 9.32 -0.45
C PRO A 248 -16.63 10.50 0.52
#